data_AF-A0A317ETH7-F1
#
_entry.id   AF-A0A317ETH7-F1
#
_cell.length_a   1.000
_cell.length_b   1.000
_cell.length_c   1.000
_cell.angle_alpha   90.00
_cell.angle_beta   90.00
_cell.angle_gamma   90.00
#
_symmetry.space_group_name_H-M   'P 1'
#
loop_
_entity.id
_entity.type
_entity.pdbx_description
1 polymer ?
#
loop_
_entity_poly.entity_id
_entity_poly.type
_entity_poly.pdbx_seq_one_letter_code
_entity_poly.pdbx_strand_id
1 'polypeptide(L)'
;MVLPVETEWFLWINQHHNAFWDTIMYWASDKRFWLPFYAFIIYCLFQNFCKKIWQVLITIALLVASADQIASGLIKNTVKRLRPSHEPNLTTIIHLSKAGAGGM
;
A
#
# COMPACT_ATOMS: atom_id res chain seq x y z
N MET A 1 -0.48 16.37 -13.63
CA MET A 1 -1.82 16.98 -13.52
C MET A 1 -2.70 15.99 -12.77
N VAL A 2 -3.15 16.33 -11.57
CA VAL A 2 -4.15 15.52 -10.84
C VAL A 2 -5.50 15.75 -11.52
N LEU A 3 -6.24 14.69 -11.80
CA LEU A 3 -7.54 14.83 -12.47
C LEU A 3 -8.57 15.39 -11.47
N PRO A 4 -9.46 16.30 -11.87
CA PRO A 4 -10.47 16.88 -10.97
C PRO A 4 -11.31 15.83 -10.25
N VAL A 5 -11.67 14.76 -10.98
CA VAL A 5 -12.44 13.62 -10.44
C VAL A 5 -11.68 12.88 -9.33
N GLU A 6 -10.37 12.66 -9.48
CA GLU A 6 -9.57 11.98 -8.46
C GLU A 6 -9.51 12.81 -7.17
N THR A 7 -9.37 14.13 -7.31
CA THR A 7 -9.37 15.06 -6.17
C THR A 7 -10.71 15.08 -5.45
N GLU A 8 -11.82 15.09 -6.19
CA GLU A 8 -13.17 15.09 -5.61
C GLU A 8 -13.43 13.83 -4.78
N TRP A 9 -13.17 12.66 -5.35
CA TRP A 9 -13.32 11.38 -4.63
C TRP A 9 -12.40 11.30 -3.42
N PHE A 10 -11.15 11.75 -3.56
CA PHE A 10 -10.19 11.76 -2.45
C PHE A 10 -10.67 12.66 -1.30
N LEU A 11 -11.11 13.89 -1.60
CA LEU A 11 -11.62 14.81 -0.59
C LEU A 11 -12.91 14.28 0.06
N TRP A 12 -13.79 13.66 -0.71
CA TRP A 12 -15.01 13.05 -0.17
C TRP A 12 -14.69 11.95 0.85
N ILE A 13 -13.78 11.03 0.53
CA ILE A 13 -13.35 9.99 1.47
C ILE A 13 -12.63 10.61 2.67
N ASN A 14 -11.73 11.56 2.43
CA ASN A 14 -10.93 12.20 3.47
C ASN A 14 -11.79 12.99 4.48
N GLN A 15 -12.91 13.56 4.05
CA GLN A 15 -13.87 14.23 4.95
C GLN A 15 -14.64 13.27 5.86
N HIS A 16 -14.79 12.00 5.47
CA HIS A 16 -15.47 10.98 6.27
C HIS A 16 -14.51 10.28 7.26
N HIS A 17 -13.38 10.91 7.61
CA HIS A 17 -12.48 10.40 8.62
C HIS A 17 -13.12 10.42 10.01
N ASN A 18 -12.72 9.48 10.87
CA ASN A 18 -13.16 9.40 12.26
C ASN A 18 -12.11 8.63 13.08
N ALA A 19 -11.96 8.95 14.36
CA ALA A 19 -11.00 8.34 15.28
C ALA A 19 -11.05 6.80 15.30
N PHE A 20 -12.24 6.20 15.13
CA PHE A 20 -12.39 4.75 15.04
C PHE A 20 -11.72 4.19 13.77
N TRP A 21 -12.08 4.72 12.59
CA TRP A 21 -11.55 4.25 11.31
C TRP A 21 -10.07 4.62 11.13
N ASP A 22 -9.64 5.78 11.62
CA ASP A 22 -8.24 6.20 11.59
C ASP A 22 -7.34 5.22 12.35
N THR A 23 -7.83 4.70 13.48
CA THR A 23 -7.11 3.69 14.27
C THR A 23 -7.01 2.37 13.49
N ILE A 24 -8.10 1.90 12.90
CA ILE A 24 -8.12 0.67 12.09
C ILE A 24 -7.16 0.80 10.90
N MET A 25 -7.22 1.90 10.16
CA MET A 25 -6.36 2.15 9.00
C MET A 25 -4.88 2.25 9.38
N TYR A 26 -4.58 2.83 10.54
CA TYR A 26 -3.22 2.86 11.06
C TYR A 26 -2.66 1.45 11.32
N TRP A 27 -3.40 0.60 12.02
CA TRP A 27 -2.99 -0.79 12.27
C TRP A 27 -2.92 -1.63 11.00
N ALA A 28 -3.90 -1.47 10.10
CA ALA A 28 -3.92 -2.15 8.80
C ALA A 28 -2.72 -1.76 7.91
N SER A 29 -2.16 -0.56 8.10
CA SER A 29 -0.96 -0.11 7.38
C SER A 29 0.34 -0.72 7.93
N ASP A 30 0.34 -1.24 9.16
CA ASP A 30 1.53 -1.85 9.76
C ASP A 30 1.79 -3.24 9.15
N LYS A 31 2.98 -3.44 8.60
CA LYS A 31 3.41 -4.73 8.02
C LYS A 31 3.31 -5.90 9.00
N ARG A 32 3.51 -5.64 10.30
CA ARG A 32 3.47 -6.65 11.36
C ARG A 32 2.06 -7.16 11.60
N PHE A 33 1.04 -6.34 11.36
CA PHE A 33 -0.37 -6.73 11.50
C PHE A 33 -0.72 -7.91 10.57
N TRP A 34 -0.10 -7.96 9.39
CA TRP A 34 -0.34 -9.00 8.37
C TRP A 34 0.49 -10.28 8.57
N LEU A 35 1.37 -10.34 9.58
CA LEU A 35 2.23 -11.49 9.82
C LEU A 35 1.46 -12.81 10.02
N PRO A 36 0.36 -12.86 10.80
CA PRO A 36 -0.44 -14.08 10.95
C PRO A 36 -1.06 -14.53 9.62
N PHE A 37 -1.49 -13.57 8.80
CA PHE A 37 -2.08 -13.85 7.49
C PHE A 37 -1.03 -14.44 6.52
N TYR A 38 0.18 -13.87 6.49
CA TYR A 38 1.28 -14.43 5.69
C TYR A 38 1.70 -15.83 6.17
N ALA A 39 1.73 -16.06 7.49
CA ALA A 39 2.00 -17.39 8.05
C ALA A 39 0.93 -18.40 7.64
N PHE A 40 -0.35 -18.01 7.64
CA PHE A 40 -1.45 -18.84 7.17
C PHE A 40 -1.31 -19.20 5.68
N ILE A 41 -0.97 -18.24 4.82
CA ILE A 41 -0.72 -18.51 3.39
C ILE A 41 0.42 -19.52 3.22
N ILE A 42 1.55 -19.34 3.94
CA ILE A 42 2.68 -20.26 3.86
C ILE A 42 2.27 -21.67 4.33
N TYR A 43 1.48 -21.77 5.39
CA TYR A 43 0.93 -23.04 5.86
C TYR A 43 0.05 -23.70 4.79
N CYS A 44 -0.89 -22.98 4.18
CA CYS A 44 -1.71 -23.50 3.08
C CYS A 44 -0.87 -23.96 1.88
N LEU A 45 0.17 -23.20 1.52
CA LEU A 45 1.10 -23.58 0.45
C LEU A 45 1.89 -24.84 0.80
N PHE A 46 2.33 -24.98 2.06
CA PHE A 46 3.01 -26.17 2.54
C PHE A 46 2.14 -27.40 2.40
N GLN A 47 0.88 -27.34 2.87
CA GLN A 47 -0.05 -28.48 2.80
C GLN A 47 -0.32 -28.94 1.37
N ASN A 48 -0.35 -28.03 0.39
CA ASN A 48 -0.66 -28.36 -1.00
C ASN A 48 0.58 -28.75 -1.83
N PHE A 49 1.76 -28.20 -1.52
CA PHE A 49 2.95 -28.31 -2.36
C PHE A 49 4.18 -28.84 -1.61
N CYS A 50 4.03 -29.68 -0.57
CA CYS A 50 5.09 -30.18 0.33
C CYS A 50 6.48 -30.38 -0.32
N LYS A 51 6.57 -31.02 -1.50
CA LYS A 51 7.85 -31.30 -2.21
C LYS A 51 8.36 -30.16 -3.09
N LYS A 52 7.49 -29.25 -3.51
CA LYS A 52 7.77 -28.13 -4.44
C LYS A 52 7.65 -26.75 -3.77
N ILE A 53 7.41 -26.69 -2.46
CA ILE A 53 7.20 -25.42 -1.76
C ILE A 53 8.35 -24.43 -1.99
N TRP A 54 9.59 -24.90 -2.00
CA TRP A 54 10.75 -24.05 -2.28
C TRP A 54 10.70 -23.42 -3.67
N GLN A 55 10.27 -24.15 -4.69
CA GLN A 55 10.10 -23.60 -6.04
C GLN A 55 9.01 -22.53 -6.07
N VAL A 56 7.87 -22.81 -5.42
CA VAL A 56 6.74 -21.87 -5.32
C VAL A 56 7.16 -20.60 -4.58
N LEU A 57 7.84 -20.72 -3.43
CA LEU A 57 8.31 -19.57 -2.66
C LEU A 57 9.32 -18.73 -3.43
N ILE A 58 10.25 -19.36 -4.16
CA ILE A 58 11.22 -18.65 -5.01
C ILE A 58 10.50 -17.90 -6.13
N THR A 59 9.53 -18.52 -6.80
CA THR A 59 8.75 -17.85 -7.85
C THR A 59 7.95 -16.68 -7.30
N ILE A 60 7.31 -16.81 -6.14
CA ILE A 60 6.60 -15.71 -5.48
C ILE A 60 7.57 -14.58 -5.13
N ALA A 61 8.73 -14.91 -4.56
CA ALA A 61 9.74 -13.91 -4.21
C ALA A 61 10.24 -13.14 -5.44
N LEU A 62 10.54 -13.85 -6.55
CA LEU A 62 10.93 -13.24 -7.81
C LEU A 62 9.82 -12.37 -8.40
N LEU A 63 8.57 -12.82 -8.34
CA LEU A 63 7.42 -12.05 -8.82
C LEU A 63 7.24 -10.76 -8.01
N VAL A 64 7.28 -10.84 -6.69
CA VAL A 64 7.15 -9.67 -5.81
C VAL A 64 8.32 -8.71 -6.01
N ALA A 65 9.55 -9.22 -6.08
CA ALA A 65 10.74 -8.39 -6.29
C ALA A 65 10.72 -7.69 -7.65
N SER A 66 10.34 -8.40 -8.72
CA SER A 66 10.23 -7.81 -10.05
C SER A 66 9.10 -6.78 -10.12
N ALA A 67 7.93 -7.07 -9.55
CA ALA A 67 6.83 -6.11 -9.48
C ALA A 67 7.22 -4.83 -8.71
N ASP A 68 7.88 -4.98 -7.54
CA ASP A 68 8.32 -3.82 -6.75
C ASP A 68 9.41 -3.02 -7.45
N GLN A 69 10.39 -3.67 -8.07
CA GLN A 69 11.45 -2.98 -8.82
C GLN A 69 10.91 -2.27 -10.06
N ILE A 70 9.99 -2.89 -10.80
CA ILE A 70 9.37 -2.24 -11.96
C ILE A 70 8.53 -1.03 -11.50
N ALA A 71 7.70 -1.22 -10.48
CA ALA A 71 6.87 -0.13 -9.97
C ALA A 71 7.70 1.02 -9.38
N SER A 72 8.66 0.71 -8.51
CA SER A 72 9.46 1.71 -7.80
C SER A 72 10.61 2.27 -8.64
N GLY A 73 11.28 1.44 -9.44
CA GLY A 73 12.45 1.83 -10.22
C GLY A 73 12.11 2.44 -11.58
N LEU A 74 11.05 1.95 -12.24
CA LEU A 74 10.67 2.45 -13.56
C LEU A 74 9.48 3.42 -13.46
N ILE A 75 8.34 2.94 -12.98
CA ILE A 75 7.07 3.69 -13.07
C ILE A 75 7.12 4.98 -12.24
N LYS A 76 7.55 4.90 -10.97
CA LYS A 76 7.65 6.10 -10.10
C LYS A 76 8.58 7.17 -10.69
N ASN A 77 9.71 6.75 -11.26
CA ASN A 77 10.71 7.65 -11.85
C ASN A 77 10.27 8.26 -13.18
N THR A 78 9.48 7.54 -13.98
CA THR A 78 8.95 8.05 -15.26
C THR A 78 7.80 9.02 -15.04
N VAL A 79 6.85 8.70 -14.16
CA VAL A 79 5.61 9.48 -14.01
C VAL A 79 5.82 10.68 -13.09
N LYS A 80 6.67 10.57 -12.06
CA LYS A 80 6.96 11.64 -11.07
C LYS A 80 5.71 12.36 -10.55
N ARG A 81 4.61 11.62 -10.38
CA ARG A 81 3.35 12.17 -9.90
C ARG A 81 3.42 12.34 -8.38
N LEU A 82 3.09 13.54 -7.90
CA LEU A 82 2.96 13.81 -6.48
C LEU A 82 1.76 13.05 -5.90
N ARG A 83 1.89 12.58 -4.66
CA ARG A 83 0.74 12.12 -3.88
C ARG A 83 -0.11 13.32 -3.47
N PRO A 84 -1.44 13.18 -3.31
CA PRO A 84 -2.30 14.25 -2.79
C PRO A 84 -1.83 14.85 -1.46
N SER A 85 -1.11 14.08 -0.63
CA SER A 85 -0.49 14.54 0.62
C SER A 85 0.67 15.52 0.44
N HIS A 86 1.26 15.59 -0.75
CA HIS A 86 2.39 16.46 -1.09
C HIS A 86 2.02 17.55 -2.11
N GLU A 87 0.75 17.63 -2.51
CA GLU A 87 0.24 18.66 -3.41
C GLU A 87 -0.01 19.97 -2.62
N PRO A 88 0.68 21.09 -2.93
CA PRO A 88 0.59 22.33 -2.15
C PRO A 88 -0.84 22.89 -2.03
N ASN A 89 -1.69 22.61 -3.02
CA ASN A 89 -3.07 23.07 -3.02
C ASN A 89 -3.99 22.22 -2.12
N LEU A 90 -3.58 20.99 -1.77
CA LEU A 90 -4.39 20.05 -0.99
C LEU A 90 -3.90 19.91 0.46
N THR A 91 -2.62 20.19 0.73
CA THR A 91 -2.02 20.03 2.07
C THR A 91 -2.74 20.81 3.17
N THR A 92 -3.37 21.95 2.85
CA THR A 92 -4.12 22.79 3.81
C THR A 92 -5.52 22.25 4.13
N ILE A 93 -6.10 21.41 3.28
CA ILE A 93 -7.50 20.97 3.39
C ILE A 93 -7.67 19.49 3.75
N ILE A 94 -6.58 18.71 3.75
CA ILE A 94 -6.60 17.27 3.98
C ILE A 94 -6.36 16.92 5.45
N HIS A 95 -6.84 15.76 5.87
CA HIS A 95 -6.62 15.24 7.21
C HIS A 95 -5.57 14.13 7.12
N LEU A 96 -4.42 14.32 7.79
CA LEU A 96 -3.38 13.31 7.84
C LEU A 96 -3.55 12.44 9.09
N SER A 97 -3.53 11.12 8.90
CA SER A 97 -3.52 10.17 10.01
C SER A 97 -2.21 10.24 10.80
N LYS A 98 -2.14 9.53 11.93
CA LYS A 98 -0.90 9.39 12.73
C LYS A 98 0.30 8.83 11.95
N ALA A 99 0.07 8.18 10.80
CA ALA A 99 1.14 7.70 9.93
C ALA A 99 1.82 8.81 9.10
N GLY A 100 1.23 10.02 9.05
CA GLY A 100 1.77 11.17 8.31
C GLY A 100 1.50 11.13 6.81
N ALA A 101 2.22 11.95 6.06
CA ALA A 101 2.05 12.12 4.60
C ALA A 101 2.51 10.90 3.76
N GLY A 102 3.15 9.90 4.40
CA GLY A 102 3.70 8.72 3.76
C GLY A 102 5.02 8.99 3.04
N GLY A 103 5.38 8.12 2.08
CA GLY A 103 6.55 8.33 1.23
C GLY A 103 6.37 9.47 0.22
N MET A 104 7.43 9.73 -0.58
CA MET A 104 7.42 10.66 -1.73
C MET A 104 6.78 10.05 -2.97
#